data_AF-A0A954T2D2-F1
#
_entry.id   AF-A0A954T2D2-F1
#
_cell.length_a   1.000
_cell.length_b   1.000
_cell.length_c   1.000
_cell.angle_alpha   90.00
_cell.angle_beta   90.00
_cell.angle_gamma   90.00
#
_symmetry.space_group_name_H-M   'P 1'
#
loop_
_entity.id
_entity.type
_entity.pdbx_description
1 polymer ?
#
loop_
_entity_poly.entity_id
_entity_poly.type
_entity_poly.pdbx_seq_one_letter_code
_entity_poly.pdbx_strand_id
1 'polypeptide(L)'
;RTARSQDRLDEAQRAQWKLIGPIDTAAGIDAKEALRNRLARHQVGAFEELSTLYDLPQELERLEPTQTFRWIDRFARFISSPLVSSLLLMLGMMFFFNEMGSPGLGLPGFLAATCFGLYFWAHYLGGTAHWLEIMMFAFGVVFILMEIFVIPGLGIFGFGGVVLIIVSIVLASQTFIVPTTQEDFARLPASLGMIVAMAVGGAIPIYLLPRYLHRIPFLKRLSLNPAVDQAFADVGQRESTVHLEYLRGKMGVAITSLKPGGKVRFGDEDVSAVTDGKLIDRGTKVVVKEVRGNRVLVDLADYQTD
;
A
#
# COMPACT_ATOMS: atom_id res chain seq x y z
N ARG A 1 -15.66 -16.41 27.01
CA ARG A 1 -15.53 -15.50 28.17
C ARG A 1 -16.23 -16.14 29.37
N THR A 2 -15.65 -17.16 29.98
CA THR A 2 -16.38 -18.06 30.90
C THR A 2 -15.87 -18.09 32.34
N ALA A 3 -14.69 -17.54 32.64
CA ALA A 3 -14.11 -17.61 33.99
C ALA A 3 -13.98 -16.25 34.73
N ARG A 4 -14.01 -15.11 34.03
CA ARG A 4 -13.63 -13.80 34.63
C ARG A 4 -14.78 -12.90 35.08
N SER A 5 -16.04 -13.28 34.85
CA SER A 5 -17.22 -12.53 35.29
C SER A 5 -17.82 -13.02 36.60
N GLN A 6 -17.38 -14.18 37.11
CA GLN A 6 -17.90 -14.80 38.34
C GLN A 6 -17.41 -14.10 39.62
N ASP A 7 -16.23 -13.47 39.57
CA ASP A 7 -15.60 -12.81 40.73
C ASP A 7 -16.16 -11.40 41.04
N ARG A 8 -17.09 -10.87 40.24
CA ARG A 8 -17.66 -9.53 40.44
C ARG A 8 -18.98 -9.47 41.20
N LEU A 9 -19.56 -10.62 41.56
CA LEU A 9 -20.82 -10.67 42.28
C LEU A 9 -20.54 -11.04 43.75
N ASP A 10 -20.95 -10.17 44.67
CA ASP A 10 -20.90 -10.45 46.11
C ASP A 10 -21.66 -11.75 46.44
N GLU A 11 -21.25 -12.47 47.49
CA GLU A 11 -21.90 -13.75 47.89
C GLU A 11 -23.42 -13.60 48.11
N ALA A 12 -23.85 -12.47 48.69
CA ALA A 12 -25.26 -12.16 48.88
C ALA A 12 -26.01 -11.98 47.55
N GLN A 13 -25.36 -11.45 46.52
CA GLN A 13 -25.94 -11.35 45.19
C GLN A 13 -25.96 -12.73 44.52
N ARG A 14 -24.88 -13.52 44.59
CA ARG A 14 -24.84 -14.88 44.02
C ARG A 14 -25.98 -15.78 44.52
N ALA A 15 -26.40 -15.62 45.78
CA ALA A 15 -27.55 -16.35 46.32
C ALA A 15 -28.90 -15.97 45.67
N GLN A 16 -29.02 -14.76 45.10
CA GLN A 16 -30.24 -14.27 44.43
C GLN A 16 -30.29 -14.62 42.94
N TRP A 17 -29.16 -14.94 42.32
CA TRP A 17 -29.07 -15.22 40.88
C TRP A 17 -28.96 -16.73 40.62
N LYS A 18 -29.96 -17.31 39.96
CA LYS A 18 -29.93 -18.71 39.50
C LYS A 18 -29.23 -18.80 38.14
N LEU A 19 -28.12 -19.54 38.08
CA LEU A 19 -27.40 -19.78 36.83
C LEU A 19 -28.25 -20.65 35.89
N ILE A 20 -28.52 -20.16 34.68
CA ILE A 20 -29.42 -20.83 33.70
C ILE A 20 -28.63 -21.71 32.70
N GLY A 21 -27.28 -21.62 32.69
CA GLY A 21 -26.39 -22.35 31.79
C GLY A 21 -25.85 -21.46 30.66
N PRO A 22 -24.87 -21.94 29.86
CA PRO A 22 -24.36 -21.20 28.71
C PRO A 22 -25.44 -21.11 27.62
N ILE A 23 -25.68 -19.90 27.12
CA ILE A 23 -26.59 -19.64 25.99
C ILE A 23 -25.70 -19.40 24.76
N ASP A 24 -25.93 -20.18 23.70
CA ASP A 24 -25.30 -19.93 22.41
C ASP A 24 -25.95 -18.70 21.76
N THR A 25 -25.13 -17.72 21.40
CA THR A 25 -25.60 -16.43 20.84
C THR A 25 -25.01 -16.16 19.46
N ALA A 26 -24.25 -17.11 18.90
CA ALA A 26 -23.53 -16.91 17.64
C ALA A 26 -24.45 -16.61 16.45
N ALA A 27 -25.65 -17.18 16.44
CA ALA A 27 -26.67 -16.94 15.41
C ALA A 27 -27.72 -15.87 15.82
N GLY A 28 -27.52 -15.19 16.95
CA GLY A 28 -28.53 -14.36 17.59
C GLY A 28 -29.46 -15.16 18.51
N ILE A 29 -30.30 -14.45 19.27
CA ILE A 29 -31.28 -15.03 20.20
C ILE A 29 -32.68 -14.71 19.69
N ASP A 30 -33.49 -15.74 19.43
CA ASP A 30 -34.89 -15.55 19.05
C ASP A 30 -35.73 -15.00 20.22
N ALA A 31 -36.81 -14.28 19.91
CA ALA A 31 -37.69 -13.66 20.91
C ALA A 31 -38.26 -14.69 21.92
N LYS A 32 -38.58 -15.91 21.46
CA LYS A 32 -39.04 -17.00 22.34
C LYS A 32 -37.96 -17.45 23.32
N GLU A 33 -36.73 -17.55 22.83
CA GLU A 33 -35.58 -17.94 23.64
C GLU A 33 -35.19 -16.83 24.63
N ALA A 34 -35.27 -15.57 24.21
CA ALA A 34 -35.06 -14.42 25.07
C ALA A 34 -36.09 -14.37 26.21
N LEU A 35 -37.38 -14.65 25.94
CA LEU A 35 -38.41 -14.76 26.97
C LEU A 35 -38.16 -15.93 27.93
N ARG A 36 -37.86 -17.12 27.39
CA ARG A 36 -37.59 -18.33 28.19
C ARG A 36 -36.44 -18.12 29.17
N ASN A 37 -35.39 -17.43 28.72
CA ASN A 37 -34.21 -17.12 29.52
C ASN A 37 -34.33 -15.82 30.33
N ARG A 38 -35.50 -15.17 30.34
CA ARG A 38 -35.76 -13.89 31.02
C ARG A 38 -34.84 -12.74 30.58
N LEU A 39 -34.27 -12.83 29.38
CA LEU A 39 -33.52 -11.75 28.72
C LEU A 39 -34.48 -10.69 28.16
N ALA A 40 -35.69 -11.10 27.78
CA ALA A 40 -36.81 -10.22 27.42
C ALA A 40 -37.94 -10.36 28.43
N ARG A 41 -38.66 -9.25 28.70
CA ARG A 41 -39.85 -9.25 29.57
C ARG A 41 -41.15 -9.46 28.81
N HIS A 42 -41.20 -9.02 27.56
CA HIS A 42 -42.37 -9.07 26.70
C HIS A 42 -41.94 -9.38 25.27
N GLN A 43 -42.78 -10.09 24.53
CA GLN A 43 -42.66 -10.26 23.07
C GLN A 43 -43.89 -9.59 22.45
N VAL A 44 -43.65 -8.73 21.49
CA VAL A 44 -44.70 -8.03 20.72
C VAL A 44 -44.67 -8.56 19.29
N GLY A 45 -45.85 -8.78 18.71
CA GLY A 45 -46.01 -9.23 17.32
C GLY A 45 -45.95 -8.08 16.32
N ALA A 46 -46.25 -6.86 16.77
CA ALA A 46 -46.26 -5.65 15.95
C ALA A 46 -45.80 -4.43 16.75
N PHE A 47 -45.39 -3.38 16.05
CA PHE A 47 -44.88 -2.15 16.68
C PHE A 47 -45.98 -1.38 17.42
N GLU A 48 -47.23 -1.57 17.00
CA GLU A 48 -48.43 -1.00 17.61
C GLU A 48 -48.70 -1.59 19.01
N GLU A 49 -48.33 -2.86 19.23
CA GLU A 49 -48.39 -3.47 20.56
C GLU A 49 -47.31 -2.90 21.48
N LEU A 50 -46.14 -2.52 20.94
CA LEU A 50 -45.07 -1.88 21.69
C LEU A 50 -45.48 -0.50 22.22
N SER A 51 -46.11 0.32 21.37
CA SER A 51 -46.55 1.67 21.79
C SER A 51 -47.61 1.60 22.88
N THR A 52 -48.53 0.64 22.78
CA THR A 52 -49.54 0.40 23.82
C THR A 52 -48.92 -0.10 25.13
N LEU A 53 -47.92 -0.98 25.06
CA LEU A 53 -47.28 -1.58 26.24
C LEU A 53 -46.46 -0.56 27.06
N TYR A 54 -45.84 0.41 26.39
CA TYR A 54 -44.96 1.40 27.02
C TYR A 54 -45.56 2.81 27.05
N ASP A 55 -46.83 2.96 26.70
CA ASP A 55 -47.54 4.25 26.65
C ASP A 55 -46.79 5.30 25.82
N LEU A 56 -46.26 4.87 24.67
CA LEU A 56 -45.54 5.74 23.75
C LEU A 56 -46.53 6.52 22.88
N PRO A 57 -46.21 7.75 22.45
CA PRO A 57 -47.03 8.51 21.51
C PRO A 57 -47.33 7.68 20.26
N GLN A 58 -48.59 7.68 19.78
CA GLN A 58 -48.98 6.93 18.57
C GLN A 58 -48.21 7.38 17.32
N GLU A 59 -47.77 8.64 17.27
CA GLU A 59 -46.90 9.20 16.23
C GLU A 59 -45.42 9.07 16.66
N LEU A 60 -44.93 7.85 16.77
CA LEU A 60 -43.48 7.64 16.72
C LEU A 60 -43.05 7.81 15.26
N GLU A 61 -42.29 8.86 14.97
CA GLU A 61 -41.67 9.05 13.67
C GLU A 61 -40.76 7.84 13.40
N ARG A 62 -41.25 6.89 12.60
CA ARG A 62 -40.43 5.79 12.11
C ARG A 62 -39.38 6.43 11.22
N LEU A 63 -38.13 6.41 11.65
CA LEU A 63 -36.96 6.68 10.82
C LEU A 63 -36.85 5.57 9.77
N GLU A 64 -37.80 5.51 8.83
CA GLU A 64 -37.65 4.66 7.68
C GLU A 64 -36.48 5.20 6.86
N PRO A 65 -35.49 4.36 6.49
CA PRO A 65 -34.40 4.83 5.67
C PRO A 65 -34.98 5.35 4.34
N THR A 66 -34.84 6.65 4.12
CA THR A 66 -35.22 7.36 2.90
C THR A 66 -34.72 6.58 1.68
N GLN A 67 -35.45 6.60 0.56
CA GLN A 67 -35.05 5.90 -0.67
C GLN A 67 -33.59 6.20 -1.08
N THR A 68 -33.13 7.44 -0.85
CA THR A 68 -31.73 7.87 -1.03
C THR A 68 -30.74 7.11 -0.14
N PHE A 69 -31.09 6.86 1.13
CA PHE A 69 -30.24 6.12 2.05
C PHE A 69 -30.10 4.65 1.64
N ARG A 70 -31.17 4.05 1.09
CA ARG A 70 -31.18 2.63 0.69
C ARG A 70 -30.23 2.34 -0.47
N TRP A 71 -30.08 3.23 -1.45
CA TRP A 71 -29.15 2.99 -2.57
C TRP A 71 -27.70 3.21 -2.15
N ILE A 72 -27.42 4.25 -1.35
CA ILE A 72 -26.07 4.53 -0.83
C ILE A 72 -25.60 3.35 0.03
N ASP A 73 -26.44 2.89 0.95
CA ASP A 73 -26.13 1.74 1.80
C ASP A 73 -25.95 0.45 0.97
N ARG A 74 -26.82 0.18 0.00
CA ARG A 74 -26.64 -0.98 -0.90
C ARG A 74 -25.33 -0.88 -1.69
N PHE A 75 -24.97 0.30 -2.17
CA PHE A 75 -23.74 0.51 -2.93
C PHE A 75 -22.49 0.41 -2.05
N ALA A 76 -22.51 0.99 -0.85
CA ALA A 76 -21.46 0.84 0.14
C ALA A 76 -21.28 -0.63 0.52
N ARG A 77 -22.38 -1.36 0.79
CA ARG A 77 -22.34 -2.81 1.06
C ARG A 77 -21.79 -3.63 -0.11
N PHE A 78 -22.06 -3.22 -1.35
CA PHE A 78 -21.46 -3.84 -2.53
C PHE A 78 -19.94 -3.63 -2.57
N ILE A 79 -19.48 -2.40 -2.35
CA ILE A 79 -18.05 -2.06 -2.31
C ILE A 79 -17.34 -2.81 -1.17
N SER A 80 -17.92 -2.78 0.03
CA SER A 80 -17.38 -3.45 1.23
C SER A 80 -17.44 -4.98 1.19
N SER A 81 -17.99 -5.58 0.12
CA SER A 81 -17.95 -7.03 -0.02
C SER A 81 -16.50 -7.53 -0.15
N PRO A 82 -16.13 -8.69 0.42
CA PRO A 82 -14.73 -9.13 0.50
C PRO A 82 -14.00 -9.16 -0.86
N LEU A 83 -14.71 -9.55 -1.92
CA LEU A 83 -14.18 -9.65 -3.26
C LEU A 83 -13.99 -8.26 -3.90
N VAL A 84 -14.96 -7.36 -3.74
CA VAL A 84 -14.87 -6.01 -4.33
C VAL A 84 -13.83 -5.18 -3.57
N SER A 85 -13.84 -5.17 -2.23
CA SER A 85 -12.83 -4.47 -1.44
C SER A 85 -11.41 -4.95 -1.76
N SER A 86 -11.18 -6.26 -1.88
CA SER A 86 -9.86 -6.78 -2.21
C SER A 86 -9.40 -6.38 -3.62
N LEU A 87 -10.29 -6.44 -4.62
CA LEU A 87 -9.99 -5.95 -5.98
C LEU A 87 -9.70 -4.46 -6.00
N LEU A 88 -10.47 -3.68 -5.25
CA LEU A 88 -10.39 -2.23 -5.23
C LEU A 88 -9.09 -1.78 -4.55
N LEU A 89 -8.66 -2.47 -3.49
CA LEU A 89 -7.35 -2.28 -2.87
C LEU A 89 -6.20 -2.78 -3.75
N MET A 90 -6.36 -3.91 -4.45
CA MET A 90 -5.36 -4.40 -5.40
C MET A 90 -5.12 -3.37 -6.52
N LEU A 91 -6.20 -2.85 -7.11
CA LEU A 91 -6.12 -1.80 -8.13
C LEU A 91 -5.55 -0.50 -7.56
N GLY A 92 -5.97 -0.10 -6.36
CA GLY A 92 -5.43 1.07 -5.66
C GLY A 92 -3.91 0.97 -5.45
N MET A 93 -3.43 -0.16 -4.95
CA MET A 93 -2.00 -0.43 -4.77
C MET A 93 -1.26 -0.48 -6.11
N MET A 94 -1.85 -1.09 -7.13
CA MET A 94 -1.27 -1.15 -8.48
C MET A 94 -1.05 0.25 -9.05
N PHE A 95 -2.07 1.12 -8.98
CA PHE A 95 -1.95 2.49 -9.48
C PHE A 95 -0.99 3.34 -8.64
N PHE A 96 -0.97 3.13 -7.32
CA PHE A 96 -0.06 3.82 -6.41
C PHE A 96 1.41 3.49 -6.71
N PHE A 97 1.74 2.21 -6.87
CA PHE A 97 3.09 1.79 -7.23
C PHE A 97 3.50 2.28 -8.62
N ASN A 98 2.57 2.30 -9.58
CA ASN A 98 2.85 2.83 -10.91
C ASN A 98 3.17 4.33 -10.86
N GLU A 99 2.46 5.10 -10.02
CA GLU A 99 2.74 6.52 -9.80
C GLU A 99 4.13 6.74 -9.19
N MET A 100 4.55 5.90 -8.24
CA MET A 100 5.88 6.00 -7.61
C MET A 100 7.04 5.85 -8.59
N GLY A 101 6.86 5.12 -9.69
CA GLY A 101 7.88 4.93 -10.72
C GLY A 101 8.02 6.10 -11.69
N SER A 102 7.08 7.04 -11.69
CA SER A 102 7.04 8.20 -12.59
C SER A 102 7.11 9.51 -11.80
N PRO A 103 8.06 10.41 -12.10
CA PRO A 103 8.09 11.72 -11.42
C PRO A 103 6.87 12.56 -11.81
N GLY A 104 6.00 12.89 -10.85
CA GLY A 104 4.83 13.75 -11.04
C GLY A 104 3.61 13.36 -10.19
N LEU A 105 2.49 14.05 -10.42
CA LEU A 105 1.14 13.59 -10.08
C LEU A 105 0.38 13.32 -11.39
N GLY A 106 0.12 12.07 -11.69
CA GLY A 106 -0.49 11.58 -12.92
C GLY A 106 -1.88 10.99 -12.73
N LEU A 107 -2.40 10.45 -13.84
CA LEU A 107 -3.64 9.68 -13.85
C LEU A 107 -3.60 8.46 -12.88
N PRO A 108 -2.49 7.70 -12.76
CA PRO A 108 -2.42 6.60 -11.79
C PRO A 108 -2.62 7.08 -10.36
N GLY A 109 -1.97 8.16 -9.92
CA GLY A 109 -2.17 8.73 -8.60
C GLY A 109 -3.64 9.08 -8.29
N PHE A 110 -4.35 9.69 -9.25
CA PHE A 110 -5.78 9.99 -9.10
C PHE A 110 -6.64 8.72 -8.99
N LEU A 111 -6.36 7.70 -9.80
CA LEU A 111 -7.07 6.42 -9.75
C LEU A 111 -6.80 5.68 -8.43
N ALA A 112 -5.55 5.71 -7.94
CA ALA A 112 -5.19 5.16 -6.63
C ALA A 112 -5.98 5.84 -5.51
N ALA A 113 -6.00 7.18 -5.49
CA ALA A 113 -6.75 7.96 -4.51
C ALA A 113 -8.26 7.67 -4.58
N THR A 114 -8.81 7.50 -5.77
CA THR A 114 -10.22 7.13 -5.97
C THR A 114 -10.52 5.74 -5.41
N CYS A 115 -9.66 4.75 -5.68
CA CYS A 115 -9.78 3.41 -5.12
C CYS A 115 -9.70 3.45 -3.58
N PHE A 116 -8.63 3.97 -3.00
CA PHE A 116 -8.53 4.02 -1.53
C PHE A 116 -9.66 4.84 -0.90
N GLY A 117 -10.05 5.95 -1.52
CA GLY A 117 -11.18 6.78 -1.08
C GLY A 117 -12.49 6.00 -1.05
N LEU A 118 -12.83 5.26 -2.11
CA LEU A 118 -14.03 4.43 -2.16
C LEU A 118 -13.98 3.29 -1.13
N TYR A 119 -12.81 2.69 -0.92
CA TYR A 119 -12.61 1.67 0.12
C TYR A 119 -12.92 2.23 1.51
N PHE A 120 -12.23 3.30 1.93
CA PHE A 120 -12.45 3.89 3.25
C PHE A 120 -13.86 4.45 3.41
N TRP A 121 -14.43 5.04 2.35
CA TRP A 121 -15.79 5.55 2.37
C TRP A 121 -16.83 4.45 2.62
N ALA A 122 -16.74 3.33 1.91
CA ALA A 122 -17.66 2.21 2.08
C ALA A 122 -17.52 1.56 3.48
N HIS A 123 -16.28 1.38 3.94
CA HIS A 123 -15.99 0.82 5.26
C HIS A 123 -16.36 1.77 6.42
N TYR A 124 -16.29 3.09 6.21
CA TYR A 124 -16.77 4.09 7.17
C TYR A 124 -18.29 4.05 7.29
N LEU A 125 -19.02 3.95 6.17
CA LEU A 125 -20.48 3.76 6.18
C LEU A 125 -20.90 2.42 6.79
N GLY A 126 -20.10 1.38 6.58
CA GLY A 126 -20.29 0.06 7.19
C GLY A 126 -19.93 0.00 8.69
N GLY A 127 -19.38 1.07 9.26
CA GLY A 127 -18.97 1.14 10.67
C GLY A 127 -17.73 0.33 11.02
N THR A 128 -16.97 -0.17 10.04
CA THR A 128 -15.73 -0.90 10.29
C THR A 128 -14.51 0.02 10.32
N ALA A 129 -14.55 1.14 9.58
CA ALA A 129 -13.50 2.16 9.60
C ALA A 129 -13.96 3.42 10.34
N HIS A 130 -13.07 4.03 11.11
CA HIS A 130 -13.28 5.28 11.82
C HIS A 130 -12.23 6.32 11.37
N TRP A 131 -12.21 7.46 12.06
CA TRP A 131 -11.25 8.54 11.77
C TRP A 131 -9.80 8.12 11.98
N LEU A 132 -9.52 7.21 12.90
CA LEU A 132 -8.17 6.74 13.20
C LEU A 132 -7.53 6.13 11.96
N GLU A 133 -8.22 5.19 11.32
CA GLU A 133 -7.74 4.45 10.15
C GLU A 133 -7.50 5.41 8.99
N ILE A 134 -8.46 6.30 8.72
CA ILE A 134 -8.37 7.30 7.65
C ILE A 134 -7.18 8.24 7.87
N MET A 135 -7.01 8.77 9.08
CA MET A 135 -5.87 9.63 9.43
C MET A 135 -4.55 8.89 9.29
N MET A 136 -4.50 7.63 9.73
CA MET A 136 -3.29 6.83 9.68
C MET A 136 -2.87 6.52 8.22
N PHE A 137 -3.84 6.27 7.33
CA PHE A 137 -3.60 6.15 5.89
C PHE A 137 -3.06 7.47 5.32
N ALA A 138 -3.72 8.59 5.62
CA ALA A 138 -3.33 9.91 5.12
C ALA A 138 -1.91 10.30 5.57
N PHE A 139 -1.58 10.11 6.86
CA PHE A 139 -0.22 10.33 7.35
C PHE A 139 0.80 9.40 6.72
N GLY A 140 0.43 8.13 6.49
CA GLY A 140 1.29 7.19 5.79
C GLY A 140 1.65 7.65 4.38
N VAL A 141 0.66 8.14 3.62
CA VAL A 141 0.89 8.74 2.29
C VAL A 141 1.76 9.99 2.40
N VAL A 142 1.49 10.88 3.36
CA VAL A 142 2.29 12.10 3.57
C VAL A 142 3.76 11.77 3.89
N PHE A 143 4.03 10.77 4.72
CA PHE A 143 5.40 10.36 5.05
C PHE A 143 6.16 9.83 3.84
N ILE A 144 5.48 9.05 2.99
CA ILE A 144 6.04 8.60 1.71
C ILE A 144 6.36 9.79 0.81
N LEU A 145 5.42 10.73 0.65
CA LEU A 145 5.64 11.92 -0.18
C LEU A 145 6.76 12.81 0.39
N MET A 146 6.85 12.95 1.71
CA MET A 146 7.91 13.71 2.37
C MET A 146 9.29 13.11 2.10
N GLU A 147 9.44 11.78 2.19
CA GLU A 147 10.69 11.09 1.86
C GLU A 147 11.08 11.34 0.40
N ILE A 148 10.13 11.27 -0.53
CA ILE A 148 10.38 11.43 -1.97
C ILE A 148 10.75 12.88 -2.32
N PHE A 149 10.03 13.88 -1.78
CA PHE A 149 10.17 15.28 -2.19
C PHE A 149 11.10 16.12 -1.32
N VAL A 150 11.23 15.81 -0.02
CA VAL A 150 11.94 16.65 0.95
C VAL A 150 13.25 16.03 1.39
N ILE A 151 13.27 14.73 1.70
CA ILE A 151 14.43 14.07 2.32
C ILE A 151 14.78 12.76 1.59
N PRO A 152 15.20 12.81 0.32
CA PRO A 152 15.56 11.60 -0.40
C PRO A 152 16.77 10.92 0.25
N GLY A 153 16.62 9.67 0.69
CA GLY A 153 17.72 8.80 1.10
C GLY A 153 17.77 8.41 2.58
N LEU A 154 16.76 8.77 3.38
CA LEU A 154 16.67 8.41 4.81
C LEU A 154 15.96 7.06 5.01
N GLY A 155 15.00 6.73 4.15
CA GLY A 155 14.24 5.46 4.12
C GLY A 155 13.29 5.24 5.30
N ILE A 156 13.49 5.92 6.43
CA ILE A 156 12.71 5.74 7.66
C ILE A 156 11.29 6.26 7.50
N PHE A 157 11.10 7.45 6.91
CA PHE A 157 9.76 8.01 6.69
C PHE A 157 9.02 7.22 5.61
N GLY A 158 9.72 6.83 4.54
CA GLY A 158 9.15 5.96 3.51
C GLY A 158 8.67 4.63 4.06
N PHE A 159 9.51 3.92 4.83
CA PHE A 159 9.14 2.65 5.45
C PHE A 159 8.01 2.79 6.47
N GLY A 160 8.13 3.78 7.37
CA GLY A 160 7.08 4.07 8.37
C GLY A 160 5.75 4.42 7.71
N GLY A 161 5.78 5.15 6.60
CA GLY A 161 4.59 5.48 5.82
C GLY A 161 3.91 4.27 5.19
N VAL A 162 4.68 3.35 4.61
CA VAL A 162 4.16 2.07 4.09
C VAL A 162 3.52 1.24 5.19
N VAL A 163 4.18 1.13 6.35
CA VAL A 163 3.64 0.41 7.51
C VAL A 163 2.33 1.04 7.97
N LEU A 164 2.25 2.36 8.09
CA LEU A 164 1.02 3.07 8.48
C LEU A 164 -0.14 2.81 7.50
N ILE A 165 0.14 2.81 6.19
CA ILE A 165 -0.87 2.49 5.17
C ILE A 165 -1.38 1.05 5.35
N ILE A 166 -0.47 0.07 5.50
CA ILE A 166 -0.86 -1.34 5.66
C ILE A 166 -1.69 -1.53 6.92
N VAL A 167 -1.24 -1.01 8.07
CA VAL A 167 -1.97 -1.18 9.33
C VAL A 167 -3.32 -0.47 9.26
N SER A 168 -3.43 0.67 8.59
CA SER A 168 -4.69 1.38 8.40
C SER A 168 -5.71 0.53 7.63
N ILE A 169 -5.29 -0.07 6.52
CA ILE A 169 -6.17 -0.90 5.68
C ILE A 169 -6.59 -2.17 6.43
N VAL A 170 -5.67 -2.77 7.19
CA VAL A 170 -6.00 -3.93 8.04
C VAL A 170 -7.04 -3.53 9.08
N LEU A 171 -6.83 -2.44 9.82
CA LEU A 171 -7.78 -1.95 10.82
C LEU A 171 -9.14 -1.61 10.20
N ALA A 172 -9.18 -0.97 9.02
CA ALA A 172 -10.43 -0.63 8.34
C ALA A 172 -11.25 -1.86 7.89
N SER A 173 -10.59 -3.02 7.69
CA SER A 173 -11.24 -4.27 7.29
C SER A 173 -11.78 -5.10 8.46
N GLN A 174 -11.41 -4.77 9.70
CA GLN A 174 -11.84 -5.47 10.90
C GLN A 174 -12.56 -4.53 11.87
N THR A 175 -13.30 -5.08 12.83
CA THR A 175 -14.08 -4.29 13.80
C THR A 175 -13.37 -4.10 15.14
N PHE A 176 -12.13 -4.58 15.29
CA PHE A 176 -11.36 -4.54 16.53
C PHE A 176 -9.93 -4.07 16.30
N ILE A 177 -9.35 -3.39 17.29
CA ILE A 177 -7.97 -2.88 17.24
C ILE A 177 -7.00 -3.91 17.84
N VAL A 178 -7.37 -4.51 18.98
CA VAL A 178 -6.61 -5.57 19.65
C VAL A 178 -7.55 -6.76 19.83
N PRO A 179 -7.18 -7.97 19.37
CA PRO A 179 -8.03 -9.14 19.51
C PRO A 179 -8.19 -9.48 20.99
N THR A 180 -9.43 -9.52 21.47
CA THR A 180 -9.74 -9.84 22.88
C THR A 180 -10.69 -11.02 23.02
N THR A 181 -11.40 -11.38 21.94
CA THR A 181 -12.34 -12.49 21.90
C THR A 181 -11.85 -13.62 20.99
N GLN A 182 -12.32 -14.85 21.21
CA GLN A 182 -11.97 -16.00 20.36
C GLN A 182 -12.40 -15.81 18.90
N GLU A 183 -13.46 -15.05 18.67
CA GLU A 183 -13.92 -14.68 17.31
C GLU A 183 -12.95 -13.72 16.63
N ASP A 184 -12.36 -12.76 17.37
CA ASP A 184 -11.32 -11.87 16.83
C ASP A 184 -10.11 -12.66 16.35
N PHE A 185 -9.66 -13.64 17.16
CA PHE A 185 -8.54 -14.52 16.79
C PHE A 185 -8.85 -15.37 15.55
N ALA A 186 -10.09 -15.81 15.37
CA ALA A 186 -10.52 -16.55 14.19
C ALA A 186 -10.53 -15.70 12.90
N ARG A 187 -10.61 -14.37 13.01
CA ARG A 187 -10.57 -13.42 11.88
C ARG A 187 -9.15 -12.95 11.52
N LEU A 188 -8.16 -13.19 12.37
CA LEU A 188 -6.75 -12.84 12.09
C LEU A 188 -6.20 -13.48 10.81
N PRO A 189 -6.45 -14.77 10.49
CA PRO A 189 -5.92 -15.39 9.27
C PRO A 189 -6.45 -14.71 8.00
N ALA A 190 -7.72 -14.30 7.99
CA ALA A 190 -8.31 -13.58 6.87
C ALA A 190 -7.68 -12.18 6.70
N SER A 191 -7.46 -11.49 7.81
CA SER A 191 -6.84 -10.15 7.83
C SER A 191 -5.36 -10.19 7.40
N LEU A 192 -4.61 -11.21 7.84
CA LEU A 192 -3.24 -11.46 7.39
C LEU A 192 -3.20 -11.88 5.91
N GLY A 193 -4.15 -12.71 5.47
CA GLY A 193 -4.30 -13.11 4.07
C GLY A 193 -4.54 -11.91 3.15
N MET A 194 -5.26 -10.89 3.64
CA MET A 194 -5.45 -9.63 2.93
C MET A 194 -4.14 -8.85 2.76
N ILE A 195 -3.28 -8.78 3.78
CA ILE A 195 -1.94 -8.17 3.65
C ILE A 195 -1.12 -8.88 2.57
N VAL A 196 -1.12 -10.22 2.58
CA VAL A 196 -0.43 -11.03 1.57
C VAL A 196 -1.00 -10.76 0.18
N ALA A 197 -2.33 -10.69 0.04
CA ALA A 197 -3.00 -10.38 -1.22
C ALA A 197 -2.65 -8.98 -1.74
N MET A 198 -2.49 -7.98 -0.86
CA MET A 198 -2.04 -6.64 -1.24
C MET A 198 -0.58 -6.61 -1.65
N ALA A 199 0.29 -7.33 -0.92
CA ALA A 199 1.70 -7.43 -1.24
C ALA A 199 1.92 -8.12 -2.60
N VAL A 200 1.26 -9.26 -2.81
CA VAL A 200 1.30 -10.02 -4.07
C VAL A 200 0.61 -9.25 -5.19
N GLY A 201 -0.57 -8.68 -4.93
CA GLY A 201 -1.35 -7.89 -5.89
C GLY A 201 -0.67 -6.60 -6.32
N GLY A 202 0.18 -6.01 -5.48
CA GLY A 202 1.04 -4.88 -5.84
C GLY A 202 2.33 -5.30 -6.57
N ALA A 203 2.96 -6.39 -6.15
CA ALA A 203 4.23 -6.87 -6.73
C ALA A 203 4.06 -7.50 -8.13
N ILE A 204 2.97 -8.24 -8.36
CA ILE A 204 2.71 -8.92 -9.63
C ILE A 204 2.64 -7.92 -10.81
N PRO A 205 1.87 -6.82 -10.74
CA PRO A 205 1.84 -5.81 -11.80
C PRO A 205 3.19 -5.12 -11.99
N ILE A 206 3.92 -4.77 -10.94
CA ILE A 206 5.28 -4.18 -11.08
C ILE A 206 6.17 -5.11 -11.90
N TYR A 207 6.05 -6.43 -11.71
CA TYR A 207 6.82 -7.43 -12.44
C TYR A 207 6.28 -7.71 -13.86
N LEU A 208 4.96 -7.75 -14.05
CA LEU A 208 4.32 -8.18 -15.31
C LEU A 208 4.04 -7.02 -16.27
N LEU A 209 3.73 -5.83 -15.75
CA LEU A 209 3.32 -4.67 -16.54
C LEU A 209 4.43 -4.23 -17.51
N PRO A 210 5.73 -4.16 -17.14
CA PRO A 210 6.80 -3.87 -18.10
C PRO A 210 6.93 -4.94 -19.20
N ARG A 211 6.61 -6.21 -18.91
CA ARG A 211 6.65 -7.28 -19.91
C ARG A 211 5.48 -7.23 -20.90
N TYR A 212 4.30 -6.81 -20.47
CA TYR A 212 3.09 -6.74 -21.30
C TYR A 212 2.90 -5.39 -22.00
N LEU A 213 3.40 -4.28 -21.42
CA LEU A 213 3.32 -2.93 -21.98
C LEU A 213 3.89 -2.84 -23.40
N HIS A 214 4.98 -3.57 -23.69
CA HIS A 214 5.59 -3.62 -25.01
C HIS A 214 4.65 -4.15 -26.12
N ARG A 215 3.53 -4.80 -25.77
CA ARG A 215 2.60 -5.42 -26.72
C ARG A 215 1.33 -4.59 -27.03
N ILE A 216 1.10 -3.46 -26.35
CA ILE A 216 -0.12 -2.66 -26.56
C ILE A 216 0.19 -1.46 -27.49
N PRO A 217 -0.28 -1.46 -28.76
CA PRO A 217 0.06 -0.43 -29.74
C PRO A 217 -0.54 0.95 -29.43
N PHE A 218 -1.62 1.02 -28.64
CA PHE A 218 -2.33 2.28 -28.34
C PHE A 218 -1.61 3.16 -27.30
N LEU A 219 -0.86 2.56 -26.35
CA LEU A 219 -0.11 3.32 -25.33
C LEU A 219 1.17 3.98 -25.88
N LYS A 220 1.73 3.47 -27.00
CA LYS A 220 2.88 4.09 -27.68
C LYS A 220 2.58 5.51 -28.20
N ARG A 221 1.30 5.84 -28.42
CA ARG A 221 0.86 7.18 -28.85
C ARG A 221 0.67 8.18 -27.71
N LEU A 222 0.63 7.72 -26.46
CA LEU A 222 0.53 8.57 -25.27
C LEU A 222 1.90 8.77 -24.59
N SER A 223 2.91 7.98 -24.95
CA SER A 223 4.32 8.25 -24.66
C SER A 223 4.82 9.36 -25.58
N LEU A 224 4.53 10.61 -25.21
CA LEU A 224 5.10 11.81 -25.82
C LEU A 224 6.42 12.22 -25.16
N ASN A 225 7.15 11.26 -24.57
CA ASN A 225 8.48 11.51 -24.06
C ASN A 225 9.40 10.29 -24.23
N PRO A 226 10.23 10.25 -25.29
CA PRO A 226 11.22 9.18 -25.49
C PRO A 226 12.29 9.10 -24.38
N ALA A 227 12.29 10.04 -23.43
CA ALA A 227 13.16 10.03 -22.26
C ALA A 227 12.83 8.92 -21.25
N VAL A 228 11.58 8.45 -21.18
CA VAL A 228 11.18 7.38 -20.24
C VAL A 228 11.59 6.01 -20.77
N ASP A 229 11.40 5.76 -22.08
CA ASP A 229 11.92 4.57 -22.75
C ASP A 229 13.46 4.54 -22.71
N GLN A 230 14.12 5.71 -22.84
CA GLN A 230 15.57 5.81 -22.68
C GLN A 230 16.03 5.60 -21.23
N ALA A 231 15.30 6.04 -20.21
CA ALA A 231 15.72 5.86 -18.81
C ALA A 231 15.57 4.41 -18.32
N PHE A 232 14.49 3.71 -18.70
CA PHE A 232 14.30 2.30 -18.32
C PHE A 232 15.13 1.34 -19.21
N ALA A 233 15.35 1.68 -20.48
CA ALA A 233 16.31 0.96 -21.32
C ALA A 233 17.76 1.26 -20.90
N ASP A 234 18.13 2.51 -20.58
CA ASP A 234 19.51 2.84 -20.17
C ASP A 234 19.89 2.19 -18.84
N VAL A 235 18.98 2.05 -17.87
CA VAL A 235 19.33 1.47 -16.57
C VAL A 235 19.53 -0.05 -16.65
N GLY A 236 18.74 -0.77 -17.46
CA GLY A 236 18.90 -2.23 -17.64
C GLY A 236 19.92 -2.63 -18.73
N GLN A 237 20.13 -1.78 -19.73
CA GLN A 237 20.98 -2.07 -20.90
C GLN A 237 22.41 -1.52 -20.73
N ARG A 238 22.66 -0.49 -19.91
CA ARG A 238 24.03 -0.01 -19.61
C ARG A 238 24.83 -0.90 -18.68
N GLU A 239 24.20 -1.82 -17.94
CA GLU A 239 24.93 -2.77 -17.09
C GLU A 239 25.40 -4.03 -17.84
N SER A 240 24.87 -4.33 -19.04
CA SER A 240 25.11 -5.66 -19.66
C SER A 240 25.61 -5.69 -21.10
N THR A 241 25.77 -4.56 -21.82
CA THR A 241 26.25 -4.61 -23.23
C THR A 241 27.03 -3.39 -23.71
N VAL A 242 28.06 -2.96 -22.96
CA VAL A 242 29.16 -2.20 -23.58
C VAL A 242 30.44 -2.98 -23.39
N HIS A 243 30.82 -3.79 -24.39
CA HIS A 243 32.13 -4.43 -24.43
C HIS A 243 33.18 -3.35 -24.71
N LEU A 244 33.57 -2.57 -23.69
CA LEU A 244 34.67 -1.59 -23.77
C LEU A 244 36.04 -2.26 -23.56
N GLU A 245 36.09 -3.58 -23.41
CA GLU A 245 37.33 -4.33 -23.19
C GLU A 245 38.37 -4.11 -24.30
N TYR A 246 37.94 -3.83 -25.54
CA TYR A 246 38.85 -3.49 -26.65
C TYR A 246 39.63 -2.18 -26.44
N LEU A 247 39.22 -1.34 -25.48
CA LEU A 247 39.93 -0.11 -25.11
C LEU A 247 41.05 -0.36 -24.11
N ARG A 248 41.14 -1.55 -23.49
CA ARG A 248 42.17 -1.86 -22.51
C ARG A 248 43.56 -1.70 -23.11
N GLY A 249 44.43 -0.93 -22.46
CA GLY A 249 45.78 -0.61 -22.93
C GLY A 249 45.84 0.42 -24.07
N LYS A 250 44.72 0.92 -24.60
CA LYS A 250 44.75 1.99 -25.61
C LYS A 250 45.10 3.33 -24.98
N MET A 251 45.82 4.15 -25.74
CA MET A 251 46.09 5.54 -25.42
C MET A 251 44.98 6.45 -25.96
N GLY A 252 44.63 7.46 -25.19
CA GLY A 252 43.67 8.50 -25.54
C GLY A 252 44.08 9.86 -25.04
N VAL A 253 43.25 10.88 -25.34
CA VAL A 253 43.47 12.26 -24.90
C VAL A 253 42.26 12.73 -24.10
N ALA A 254 42.50 13.27 -22.91
CA ALA A 254 41.43 13.84 -22.08
C ALA A 254 40.81 15.06 -22.78
N ILE A 255 39.53 14.99 -23.15
CA ILE A 255 38.82 16.12 -23.78
C ILE A 255 38.14 17.03 -22.76
N THR A 256 37.92 16.54 -21.55
CA THR A 256 37.56 17.33 -20.36
C THR A 256 38.57 17.06 -19.24
N SER A 257 38.72 17.97 -18.29
CA SER A 257 39.48 17.65 -17.07
C SER A 257 38.80 16.51 -16.31
N LEU A 258 39.57 15.53 -15.84
CA LEU A 258 39.06 14.35 -15.13
C LEU A 258 39.17 14.58 -13.61
N LYS A 259 38.03 14.73 -12.90
CA LYS A 259 37.95 15.02 -11.45
C LYS A 259 36.76 14.36 -10.72
N PRO A 260 36.82 13.08 -10.34
CA PRO A 260 37.63 12.02 -10.93
C PRO A 260 37.07 11.54 -12.28
N GLY A 261 35.84 11.93 -12.64
CA GLY A 261 35.20 11.58 -13.92
C GLY A 261 35.37 12.64 -15.00
N GLY A 262 35.32 12.21 -16.26
CA GLY A 262 35.19 13.08 -17.43
C GLY A 262 35.22 12.27 -18.73
N LYS A 263 35.51 12.92 -19.86
CA LYS A 263 35.55 12.27 -21.18
C LYS A 263 36.97 12.22 -21.75
N VAL A 264 37.29 11.09 -22.36
CA VAL A 264 38.56 10.81 -23.04
C VAL A 264 38.26 10.36 -24.46
N ARG A 265 39.04 10.86 -25.42
CA ARG A 265 38.99 10.43 -26.81
C ARG A 265 39.99 9.33 -27.08
N PHE A 266 39.53 8.17 -27.54
CA PHE A 266 40.35 7.04 -27.97
C PHE A 266 40.18 6.86 -29.48
N GLY A 267 41.14 7.35 -30.28
CA GLY A 267 40.97 7.43 -31.74
C GLY A 267 39.86 8.42 -32.10
N ASP A 268 38.78 7.95 -32.72
CA ASP A 268 37.62 8.75 -33.11
C ASP A 268 36.43 8.63 -32.13
N GLU A 269 36.58 7.85 -31.04
CA GLU A 269 35.52 7.58 -30.08
C GLU A 269 35.68 8.37 -28.78
N ASP A 270 34.61 9.04 -28.33
CA ASP A 270 34.56 9.75 -27.05
C ASP A 270 33.92 8.86 -25.97
N VAL A 271 34.69 8.49 -24.96
CA VAL A 271 34.28 7.55 -23.91
C VAL A 271 34.36 8.20 -22.53
N SER A 272 33.40 7.87 -21.65
CA SER A 272 33.43 8.30 -20.25
C SER A 272 34.49 7.52 -19.48
N ALA A 273 35.42 8.22 -18.85
CA ALA A 273 36.52 7.63 -18.11
C ALA A 273 36.62 8.24 -16.71
N VAL A 274 37.19 7.46 -15.78
CA VAL A 274 37.39 7.85 -14.39
C VAL A 274 38.86 7.65 -14.03
N THR A 275 39.42 8.54 -13.23
CA THR A 275 40.77 8.43 -12.67
C THR A 275 40.74 7.85 -11.25
N ASP A 276 41.84 7.26 -10.82
CA ASP A 276 42.02 6.72 -9.46
C ASP A 276 42.32 7.84 -8.44
N GLY A 277 41.56 8.93 -8.50
CA GLY A 277 41.71 10.11 -7.63
C GLY A 277 42.75 11.14 -8.08
N LYS A 278 43.52 10.86 -9.16
CA LYS A 278 44.45 11.83 -9.74
C LYS A 278 43.74 12.85 -10.63
N LEU A 279 44.15 14.11 -10.49
CA LEU A 279 43.76 15.20 -11.37
C LEU A 279 44.43 15.03 -12.73
N ILE A 280 43.64 14.95 -13.81
CA ILE A 280 44.18 14.97 -15.18
C ILE A 280 43.56 16.13 -15.95
N ASP A 281 44.39 17.03 -16.45
CA ASP A 281 43.93 18.19 -17.19
C ASP A 281 43.53 17.85 -18.63
N ARG A 282 42.64 18.68 -19.18
CA ARG A 282 42.23 18.59 -20.58
C ARG A 282 43.45 18.70 -21.51
N GLY A 283 43.53 17.82 -22.50
CA GLY A 283 44.63 17.73 -23.46
C GLY A 283 45.72 16.73 -23.08
N THR A 284 45.66 16.17 -21.87
CA THR A 284 46.67 15.22 -21.38
C THR A 284 46.46 13.83 -22.00
N LYS A 285 47.57 13.15 -22.35
CA LYS A 285 47.54 11.76 -22.82
C LYS A 285 47.33 10.80 -21.65
N VAL A 286 46.41 9.86 -21.83
CA VAL A 286 46.04 8.86 -20.83
C VAL A 286 46.01 7.46 -21.43
N VAL A 287 46.19 6.44 -20.60
CA VAL A 287 46.10 5.03 -20.98
C VAL A 287 45.02 4.33 -20.17
N VAL A 288 44.29 3.40 -20.79
CA VAL A 288 43.28 2.59 -20.09
C VAL A 288 43.97 1.52 -19.24
N LYS A 289 43.87 1.69 -17.92
CA LYS A 289 44.39 0.76 -16.92
C LYS A 289 43.47 -0.45 -16.74
N GLU A 290 42.17 -0.20 -16.65
CA GLU A 290 41.18 -1.24 -16.39
C GLU A 290 39.82 -0.88 -17.01
N VAL A 291 39.06 -1.89 -17.42
CA VAL A 291 37.67 -1.74 -17.88
C VAL A 291 36.79 -2.61 -16.98
N ARG A 292 35.83 -2.01 -16.29
CA ARG A 292 34.83 -2.70 -15.46
C ARG A 292 33.42 -2.37 -15.97
N GLY A 293 32.88 -3.23 -16.83
CA GLY A 293 31.58 -3.00 -17.47
C GLY A 293 31.59 -1.69 -18.26
N ASN A 294 30.78 -0.71 -17.83
CA ASN A 294 30.71 0.61 -18.46
C ASN A 294 31.71 1.65 -17.91
N ARG A 295 32.56 1.28 -16.95
CA ARG A 295 33.57 2.18 -16.35
C ARG A 295 34.95 1.89 -16.92
N VAL A 296 35.55 2.91 -17.54
CA VAL A 296 36.93 2.87 -18.03
C VAL A 296 37.83 3.63 -17.05
N LEU A 297 38.73 2.92 -16.39
CA LEU A 297 39.72 3.51 -15.49
C LEU A 297 40.96 3.91 -16.30
N VAL A 298 41.35 5.18 -16.21
CA VAL A 298 42.48 5.74 -16.95
C VAL A 298 43.54 6.31 -16.00
N ASP A 299 44.81 6.18 -16.39
CA ASP A 299 45.95 6.83 -15.73
C ASP A 299 46.79 7.59 -16.77
N LEU A 300 47.75 8.39 -16.32
CA LEU A 300 48.68 9.10 -17.19
C LEU A 300 49.46 8.12 -18.07
N ALA A 301 49.68 8.46 -19.34
CA ALA A 301 50.34 7.59 -20.31
C ALA A 301 51.82 7.27 -19.97
N ASP A 302 52.42 7.95 -18.98
CA ASP A 302 53.76 7.67 -18.46
C ASP A 302 53.80 6.49 -17.48
N TYR A 303 52.70 5.77 -17.31
CA TYR A 303 52.66 4.56 -16.48
C TYR A 303 53.43 3.43 -17.16
N GLN A 304 54.71 3.28 -16.84
CA GLN A 304 55.48 2.09 -17.16
C GLN A 304 54.88 0.89 -16.43
N THR A 305 54.48 -0.12 -17.20
CA THR A 305 54.24 -1.48 -16.71
C THR A 305 55.56 -2.08 -16.26
N ASP A 306 55.73 -2.21 -14.94
CA ASP A 306 56.52 -3.29 -14.34
C ASP A 306 55.61 -4.50 -14.05
#